data_AF-A0A2C9CEB3-F1
#
_entry.id   AF-A0A2C9CEB3-F1
#
_cell.length_a   1.000
_cell.length_b   1.000
_cell.length_c   1.000
_cell.angle_alpha   90.00
_cell.angle_beta   90.00
_cell.angle_gamma   90.00
#
_symmetry.space_group_name_H-M   'P 1'
#
loop_
_entity.id
_entity.type
_entity.pdbx_description
1 polymer ?
#
loop_
_entity_poly.entity_id
_entity_poly.type
_entity_poly.pdbx_seq_one_letter_code
_entity_poly.pdbx_strand_id
1 'polypeptide(L)'
;MRFVEDDWESPSLGATGLGWEIWLDGMEITQFTYFQQVGGFELEPITLELTYGLERIAMFIQEKESVFDLEWVEGYTYGDIHKQDEEQFSTYNFKVADTSMLFKLFEFYELNPEVIKRGPSVACV
;
A
#
# COMPACT_ATOMS: atom_id res chain seq x y z
N MET A 1 -14.95 -7.23 -15.93
CA MET A 1 -14.43 -5.97 -15.37
C MET A 1 -15.59 -5.12 -14.90
N ARG A 2 -15.58 -4.68 -13.63
CA ARG A 2 -16.59 -3.79 -13.04
C ARG A 2 -15.88 -2.62 -12.37
N PHE A 3 -16.47 -1.44 -12.47
CA PHE A 3 -16.03 -0.24 -11.77
C PHE A 3 -17.03 0.00 -10.64
N VAL A 4 -16.56 0.01 -9.41
CA VAL A 4 -17.36 0.26 -8.20
C VAL A 4 -16.91 1.61 -7.66
N GLU A 5 -17.83 2.55 -7.50
CA GLU A 5 -17.53 3.85 -6.89
C GLU A 5 -17.09 3.66 -5.43
N ASP A 6 -15.98 4.28 -5.06
CA ASP A 6 -15.46 4.27 -3.70
C ASP A 6 -14.80 5.62 -3.36
N ASP A 7 -15.05 6.09 -2.15
CA ASP A 7 -14.48 7.34 -1.64
C ASP A 7 -13.20 6.99 -0.87
N TRP A 8 -12.07 7.55 -1.29
CA TRP A 8 -10.78 7.28 -0.66
C TRP A 8 -10.43 8.38 0.35
N GLU A 9 -10.06 7.96 1.55
CA GLU A 9 -9.58 8.85 2.61
C GLU A 9 -8.34 8.24 3.29
N SER A 10 -7.30 9.06 3.43
CA SER A 10 -6.15 8.76 4.29
C SER A 10 -5.98 9.84 5.34
N PRO A 11 -6.53 9.63 6.56
CA PRO A 11 -6.49 10.62 7.63
C PRO A 11 -5.07 10.99 8.07
N SER A 12 -4.12 10.04 8.01
CA SER A 12 -2.73 10.26 8.38
C SER A 12 -1.99 11.21 7.42
N LEU A 13 -2.39 11.22 6.15
CA LEU A 13 -1.85 12.11 5.13
C LEU A 13 -2.71 13.37 4.92
N GLY A 14 -3.85 13.49 5.62
CA GLY A 14 -4.82 14.56 5.39
C GLY A 14 -5.25 14.63 3.93
N ALA A 15 -5.44 13.46 3.32
CA ALA A 15 -5.69 13.31 1.89
C ALA A 15 -7.05 12.69 1.63
N THR A 16 -7.79 13.27 0.68
CA THR A 16 -9.13 12.86 0.30
C THR A 16 -9.24 12.82 -1.22
N GLY A 17 -9.99 11.86 -1.74
CA GLY A 17 -10.19 11.70 -3.17
C GLY A 17 -11.46 10.91 -3.48
N LEU A 18 -12.01 11.17 -4.66
CA LEU A 18 -13.11 10.38 -5.22
C LEU A 18 -12.53 9.35 -6.17
N GLY A 19 -13.04 8.14 -6.15
CA GLY A 19 -12.41 7.06 -6.87
C GLY A 19 -13.34 5.94 -7.33
N TRP A 20 -12.68 4.96 -7.95
CA TRP A 20 -13.29 3.71 -8.34
C TRP A 20 -12.34 2.56 -8.00
N GLU A 21 -12.91 1.51 -7.43
CA GLU A 21 -12.30 0.20 -7.39
C GLU A 21 -12.61 -0.56 -8.69
N ILE A 22 -11.57 -1.14 -9.28
CA ILE A 22 -11.71 -1.99 -10.46
C ILE A 22 -11.64 -3.44 -10.04
N TRP A 23 -12.73 -4.15 -10.30
CA TRP A 23 -12.89 -5.57 -10.03
C TRP A 23 -12.81 -6.39 -11.32
N LEU A 24 -11.94 -7.40 -11.31
CA LEU A 24 -11.79 -8.41 -12.36
C LEU A 24 -12.03 -9.80 -11.75
N ASP A 25 -12.99 -10.53 -12.30
CA ASP A 25 -13.38 -11.89 -11.86
C ASP A 25 -13.56 -12.08 -10.34
N GLY A 26 -14.09 -11.04 -9.68
CA GLY A 26 -14.39 -11.07 -8.25
C GLY A 26 -13.23 -10.70 -7.34
N MET A 27 -12.09 -10.28 -7.89
CA MET A 27 -10.97 -9.70 -7.15
C MET A 27 -10.76 -8.24 -7.58
N GLU A 28 -10.56 -7.35 -6.62
CA GLU A 28 -10.14 -5.97 -6.88
C GLU A 28 -8.69 -5.99 -7.38
N ILE A 29 -8.41 -5.39 -8.53
CA ILE A 29 -7.07 -5.42 -9.15
C ILE A 29 -6.42 -4.05 -9.26
N THR A 30 -7.20 -2.97 -9.16
CA THR A 30 -6.70 -1.61 -9.34
C THR A 30 -7.62 -0.62 -8.64
N GLN A 31 -7.03 0.43 -8.08
CA GLN A 31 -7.75 1.57 -7.53
C GLN A 31 -7.44 2.83 -8.34
N PHE A 32 -8.48 3.59 -8.66
CA PHE A 32 -8.41 4.88 -9.33
C PHE A 32 -8.84 5.96 -8.33
N THR A 33 -7.98 6.94 -8.04
CA THR A 33 -8.30 8.00 -7.08
C THR A 33 -7.99 9.37 -7.67
N TYR A 34 -8.98 10.25 -7.70
CA TYR A 34 -8.81 11.66 -8.03
C TYR A 34 -8.67 12.48 -6.74
N PHE A 35 -7.43 12.86 -6.41
CA PHE A 35 -7.15 13.59 -5.18
C PHE A 35 -7.72 15.01 -5.23
N GLN A 36 -8.59 15.33 -4.27
CA GLN A 36 -9.11 16.67 -4.06
C GLN A 36 -8.23 17.44 -3.07
N GLN A 37 -7.74 16.74 -2.04
CA GLN A 37 -6.91 17.31 -0.98
C GLN A 37 -5.75 16.39 -0.66
N VAL A 38 -4.58 16.96 -0.36
CA VAL A 38 -3.42 16.24 0.20
C VAL A 38 -2.74 17.13 1.25
N GLY A 39 -2.42 16.58 2.42
CA GLY A 39 -1.77 17.32 3.50
C GLY A 39 -2.61 18.49 4.03
N GLY A 40 -3.94 18.44 3.85
CA GLY A 40 -4.83 19.54 4.18
C GLY A 40 -4.94 20.65 3.12
N PHE A 41 -4.24 20.55 1.98
CA PHE A 41 -4.29 21.53 0.90
C PHE A 41 -5.13 21.03 -0.27
N GLU A 42 -6.02 21.88 -0.80
CA GLU A 42 -6.74 21.61 -2.04
C GLU A 42 -5.78 21.59 -3.23
N LEU A 43 -5.96 20.61 -4.11
CA LEU A 43 -5.11 20.42 -5.28
C LEU A 43 -5.69 21.13 -6.51
N GLU A 44 -4.89 21.99 -7.12
CA GLU A 44 -5.16 22.56 -8.45
C GLU A 44 -3.87 22.45 -9.31
N PRO A 45 -3.83 21.57 -10.33
CA PRO A 45 -4.92 20.71 -10.83
C PRO A 45 -5.16 19.47 -9.97
N ILE A 46 -6.35 18.86 -10.13
CA ILE A 46 -6.68 17.55 -9.56
C ILE A 46 -5.75 16.49 -10.14
N THR A 47 -5.09 15.73 -9.27
CA THR A 47 -4.19 14.63 -9.65
C THR A 47 -4.92 13.30 -9.66
N LEU A 48 -4.61 12.45 -10.64
CA LEU A 48 -5.10 11.07 -10.73
C LEU A 48 -4.01 10.11 -10.25
N GLU A 49 -4.36 9.25 -9.29
CA GLU A 49 -3.57 8.10 -8.88
C GLU A 49 -4.15 6.82 -9.45
N LEU A 50 -3.27 5.97 -9.97
CA LEU A 50 -3.56 4.63 -10.46
C LEU A 50 -2.72 3.63 -9.68
N THR A 51 -3.37 2.85 -8.82
CA THR A 51 -2.69 1.88 -7.95
C THR A 51 -3.03 0.48 -8.40
N TYR A 52 -2.05 -0.24 -8.96
CA TYR A 52 -2.21 -1.60 -9.48
C TYR A 52 -1.81 -2.64 -8.42
N GLY A 53 -2.69 -3.60 -8.13
CA GLY A 53 -2.37 -4.79 -7.36
C GLY A 53 -1.63 -5.80 -8.23
N LEU A 54 -0.31 -5.64 -8.35
CA LEU A 54 0.53 -6.41 -9.27
C LEU A 54 0.41 -7.91 -9.06
N GLU A 55 0.37 -8.37 -7.81
CA GLU A 55 0.23 -9.79 -7.45
C GLU A 55 -1.09 -10.36 -7.94
N ARG A 56 -2.19 -9.63 -7.76
CA ARG A 56 -3.52 -10.07 -8.21
C ARG A 56 -3.61 -10.10 -9.74
N ILE A 57 -3.01 -9.12 -10.40
CA ILE A 57 -2.92 -9.09 -11.88
C ILE A 57 -2.06 -10.26 -12.38
N ALA A 58 -0.93 -10.54 -11.75
CA ALA A 58 -0.06 -11.67 -12.10
C ALA A 58 -0.77 -13.02 -11.89
N MET A 59 -1.55 -13.16 -10.81
CA MET A 59 -2.35 -14.37 -10.54
C MET A 59 -3.37 -14.61 -11.65
N PHE A 60 -3.99 -13.55 -12.14
CA PHE A 60 -4.92 -13.62 -13.26
C PHE A 60 -4.21 -14.03 -14.57
N ILE A 61 -3.06 -13.43 -14.87
CA ILE A 61 -2.31 -13.71 -16.12
C ILE A 61 -1.71 -15.11 -16.12
N GLN A 62 -1.21 -15.58 -14.98
CA GLN A 62 -0.58 -16.90 -14.83
C GLN A 62 -1.58 -18.01 -14.43
N GLU A 63 -2.86 -17.68 -14.30
CA GLU A 63 -3.94 -18.61 -13.89
C GLU A 63 -3.62 -19.35 -12.58
N LYS A 64 -3.12 -18.62 -11.56
CA LYS A 64 -2.77 -19.17 -10.24
C LYS A 64 -3.81 -18.79 -9.19
N GLU A 65 -4.15 -19.72 -8.30
CA GLU A 65 -5.10 -19.49 -7.20
C GLU A 65 -4.45 -18.86 -5.95
N SER A 66 -3.12 -18.95 -5.83
CA SER A 66 -2.35 -18.46 -4.69
C SER A 66 -1.21 -17.55 -5.14
N VAL A 67 -1.00 -16.45 -4.41
CA VAL A 67 0.11 -15.52 -4.65
C VAL A 67 1.47 -16.21 -4.51
N PHE A 68 1.58 -17.22 -3.63
CA PHE A 68 2.84 -17.91 -3.39
C PHE A 68 3.25 -18.84 -4.55
N ASP A 69 2.29 -19.22 -5.39
CA ASP A 69 2.53 -20.10 -6.55
C ASP A 69 2.84 -19.32 -7.83
N LEU A 70 2.87 -17.99 -7.75
CA LEU A 70 3.28 -17.12 -8.84
C LEU A 70 4.73 -17.36 -9.21
N GLU A 71 5.01 -17.51 -10.50
CA GLU A 71 6.37 -17.49 -11.02
C GLU A 71 6.88 -16.04 -11.03
N TRP A 72 7.94 -15.79 -10.26
CA TRP A 72 8.57 -14.47 -10.16
C TRP A 72 9.62 -14.30 -11.25
N VAL A 73 10.51 -15.29 -11.35
CA VAL A 73 11.49 -15.47 -12.42
C VAL A 73 11.59 -16.96 -12.74
N GLU A 74 12.15 -17.31 -13.89
CA GLU A 74 12.25 -18.70 -14.34
C GLU A 74 12.82 -19.62 -13.24
N GLY A 75 12.01 -20.58 -12.79
CA GLY A 75 12.39 -21.55 -11.77
C GLY A 75 12.27 -21.09 -10.31
N TYR A 76 11.80 -19.86 -10.03
CA TYR A 76 11.55 -19.35 -8.68
C TYR A 76 10.15 -18.75 -8.54
N THR A 77 9.48 -19.13 -7.45
CA THR A 77 8.15 -18.63 -7.12
C THR A 77 8.21 -17.42 -6.20
N TYR A 78 7.13 -16.64 -6.14
CA TYR A 78 6.96 -15.57 -5.15
C TYR A 78 7.06 -16.11 -3.72
N GLY A 79 6.57 -17.34 -3.50
CA GLY A 79 6.68 -18.04 -2.23
C GLY A 79 8.13 -18.31 -1.80
N ASP A 80 9.03 -18.62 -2.74
CA ASP A 80 10.44 -18.86 -2.43
C ASP A 80 11.15 -17.62 -1.88
N ILE A 81 10.63 -16.43 -2.21
CA ILE A 81 11.22 -15.15 -1.82
C ILE A 81 10.52 -14.59 -0.58
N HIS A 82 9.18 -14.52 -0.58
CA HIS A 82 8.43 -13.70 0.37
C HIS A 82 7.66 -14.48 1.43
N LYS A 83 7.49 -15.81 1.29
CA LYS A 83 6.68 -16.58 2.24
C LYS A 83 7.27 -16.57 3.65
N GLN A 84 8.59 -16.70 3.75
CA GLN A 84 9.28 -16.67 5.04
C GLN A 84 9.16 -15.30 5.71
N ASP A 85 9.30 -14.22 4.93
CA ASP A 85 9.15 -12.85 5.43
C ASP A 85 7.73 -12.63 5.96
N GLU A 86 6.71 -13.06 5.21
CA GLU A 86 5.31 -12.92 5.61
C GLU A 86 5.01 -13.62 6.94
N GLU A 87 5.52 -14.84 7.15
CA GLU A 87 5.38 -15.58 8.41
C GLU A 87 6.09 -14.88 9.57
N GLN A 88 7.29 -14.35 9.32
CA GLN A 88 8.09 -13.66 10.33
C GLN A 88 7.49 -12.32 10.73
N PHE A 89 7.11 -11.48 9.75
CA PHE A 89 6.48 -10.19 9.99
C PHE A 89 5.10 -10.37 10.63
N SER A 90 4.31 -11.34 10.21
CA SER A 90 3.04 -11.66 10.87
C SER A 90 3.26 -12.05 12.34
N THR A 91 4.24 -12.92 12.62
CA THR A 91 4.55 -13.31 14.00
C THR A 91 5.02 -12.11 14.83
N TYR A 92 5.88 -11.27 14.26
CA TYR A 92 6.35 -10.05 14.93
C TYR A 92 5.18 -9.11 15.23
N ASN A 93 4.42 -8.73 14.21
CA ASN A 93 3.34 -7.74 14.31
C ASN A 93 2.24 -8.17 15.28
N PHE A 94 1.87 -9.45 15.32
CA PHE A 94 0.74 -9.91 16.14
C PHE A 94 1.12 -10.48 17.49
N LYS A 95 2.34 -11.04 17.67
CA LYS A 95 2.67 -11.82 18.87
C LYS A 95 3.89 -11.32 19.63
N VAL A 96 4.87 -10.73 18.96
CA VAL A 96 6.19 -10.44 19.57
C VAL A 96 6.46 -8.95 19.74
N ALA A 97 5.81 -8.08 18.96
CA ALA A 97 6.07 -6.66 18.95
C ALA A 97 5.96 -6.04 20.36
N ASP A 98 7.04 -5.39 20.80
CA ASP A 98 7.05 -4.61 22.03
C ASP A 98 6.30 -3.29 21.79
N THR A 99 5.01 -3.31 22.10
CA THR A 99 4.14 -2.14 21.97
C THR A 99 4.61 -0.96 22.81
N SER A 100 5.22 -1.20 23.98
CA SER A 100 5.73 -0.12 24.84
C SER A 100 6.92 0.59 24.19
N MET A 101 7.81 -0.16 23.55
CA MET A 101 8.88 0.42 22.74
C MET A 101 8.33 1.16 21.52
N LEU A 102 7.35 0.60 20.81
CA LEU A 102 6.74 1.24 19.64
C LEU A 102 6.09 2.59 20.00
N PHE A 103 5.40 2.70 21.13
CA PHE A 103 4.86 3.97 21.61
C PHE A 103 5.96 5.00 21.92
N LYS A 104 7.06 4.58 22.57
CA LYS A 104 8.21 5.47 22.81
C LYS A 104 8.85 5.95 21.52
N LEU A 105 8.95 5.08 20.52
CA LEU A 105 9.45 5.44 19.19
C LEU A 105 8.52 6.43 18.50
N PHE A 106 7.20 6.21 18.57
CA PHE A 106 6.21 7.13 18.03
C PHE A 106 6.35 8.53 18.66
N GLU A 107 6.35 8.63 19.99
CA GLU A 107 6.55 9.90 20.71
C GLU A 107 7.88 10.56 20.34
N PHE A 108 8.95 9.78 20.24
CA PHE A 108 10.27 10.28 19.86
C PHE A 108 10.26 10.91 18.46
N TYR A 109 9.65 10.25 17.47
CA TYR A 109 9.57 10.76 16.10
C TYR A 109 8.62 11.95 15.97
N GLU A 110 7.52 11.97 16.73
CA GLU A 110 6.59 13.11 16.77
C GLU A 110 7.27 14.37 17.33
N LEU A 111 8.07 14.23 18.39
CA LEU A 111 8.79 15.34 19.01
C LEU A 111 10.01 15.82 18.20
N ASN A 112 10.55 14.97 17.33
CA ASN A 112 11.78 15.25 16.58
C ASN A 112 11.59 15.11 15.06
N PRO A 113 10.68 15.88 14.44
CA PRO A 113 10.41 15.78 13.01
C PRO A 113 11.64 16.12 12.15
N GLU A 114 12.59 16.89 12.69
CA GLU A 114 13.86 17.25 12.03
C GLU A 114 14.75 16.03 11.73
N VAL A 115 14.62 14.96 12.51
CA VAL A 115 15.34 13.70 12.27
C VAL A 115 14.85 13.06 10.96
N ILE A 116 13.57 13.22 10.64
CA ILE A 116 12.93 12.73 9.42
C ILE A 116 13.22 13.71 8.25
N LYS A 117 13.14 15.02 8.50
CA LYS A 117 13.35 16.08 7.49
C LYS A 117 14.79 16.24 7.00
N ARG A 118 15.78 15.59 7.64
CA ARG A 118 17.19 15.61 7.21
C ARG A 118 17.49 14.65 6.04
N GLY A 119 16.54 13.84 5.60
CA GLY A 119 16.59 13.18 4.29
C GLY A 119 16.25 14.18 3.17
N PRO A 120 16.68 13.94 1.91
CA PRO A 120 16.17 14.75 0.80
C PRO A 120 14.65 14.71 0.84
N SER A 121 13.99 15.86 0.69
CA SER A 121 12.54 15.92 0.51
C SER A 121 12.20 15.16 -0.77
N VAL A 122 11.94 13.86 -0.64
CA VAL A 122 11.39 13.03 -1.70
C VAL A 122 9.92 13.43 -1.79
N ALA A 123 9.67 14.48 -2.57
CA ALA A 123 8.36 14.64 -3.18
C ALA A 123 8.18 13.38 -4.04
N CYS A 124 7.30 12.48 -3.61
CA CYS A 124 6.75 11.49 -4.53
C CYS A 124 6.13 12.27 -5.69
N VAL A 125 6.76 12.12 -6.86
CA VAL A 125 6.25 12.61 -8.15
C VAL A 125 5.20 11.62 -8.63
#